data_AF-U7L5R4-F1
#
_entry.id   AF-U7L5R4-F1
#
_cell.length_a   1.000
_cell.length_b   1.000
_cell.length_c   1.000
_cell.angle_alpha   90.00
_cell.angle_beta   90.00
_cell.angle_gamma   90.00
#
_symmetry.space_group_name_H-M   'P 1'
#
loop_
_entity.id
_entity.type
_entity.pdbx_description
1 polymer ?
#
loop_
_entity_poly.entity_id
_entity_poly.type
_entity_poly.pdbx_seq_one_letter_code
_entity_poly.pdbx_strand_id
1 'polypeptide(L)'
;MLKFATRTATRTAACVLTAGLAFSTSPAWAGDLAQVVGADEHVAPQGQEKVIDTGHVDVGALLDGTDSELMARDDAGDKPVWRHLDDLVFSVGDKAQQTLPDTDDFGFVGAESGDKVWVVPQTEQVGVPWLGWNTQAPSLVDAADRGVTMEFLGHSGPGDFSLFLQNGGFEAPQLLWSTAQKSDEDFWVDLNTHTHANWTFTEPGTHQVGIRVKGKTKDGADFSTDGVLTFAVGDDADVQAAQDTTWNPDDAQTAGSSIPTWVFVLAGVGAVVLLLALGLALRSAKRGDNRG
;
A
#
# COMPACT_ATOMS: atom_id res chain seq x y z
N MET A 1 -24.93 -87.43 9.24
CA MET A 1 -25.68 -86.56 8.31
C MET A 1 -27.02 -86.22 8.93
N LEU A 2 -27.24 -84.97 9.34
CA LEU A 2 -28.57 -84.36 9.41
C LEU A 2 -28.39 -82.85 9.61
N LYS A 3 -28.72 -82.08 8.57
CA LYS A 3 -28.81 -80.62 8.59
C LYS A 3 -30.14 -80.24 9.21
N PHE A 4 -30.15 -79.26 10.12
CA PHE A 4 -31.35 -78.50 10.43
C PHE A 4 -31.07 -77.00 10.25
N ALA A 5 -31.94 -76.39 9.44
CA ALA A 5 -31.97 -75.00 9.08
C ALA A 5 -32.54 -74.15 10.23
N THR A 6 -32.02 -72.93 10.40
CA THR A 6 -32.60 -71.94 11.29
C THR A 6 -33.14 -70.79 10.46
N ARG A 7 -34.41 -70.48 10.71
CA ARG A 7 -35.23 -69.47 10.04
C ARG A 7 -34.74 -68.04 10.33
N THR A 8 -34.78 -67.23 9.29
CA THR A 8 -34.62 -65.78 9.30
C THR A 8 -35.80 -65.11 9.99
N ALA A 9 -35.54 -64.19 10.91
CA ALA A 9 -36.51 -63.24 11.44
C ALA A 9 -36.00 -61.81 11.20
N THR A 10 -36.76 -61.08 10.39
CA THR A 10 -36.54 -59.69 9.99
C THR A 10 -36.81 -58.75 11.18
N ARG A 11 -35.86 -57.86 11.51
CA ARG A 11 -36.13 -56.64 12.29
C ARG A 11 -35.64 -55.45 11.47
N THR A 12 -36.61 -54.69 10.95
CA THR A 12 -36.41 -53.40 10.32
C THR A 12 -35.96 -52.40 11.40
N ALA A 13 -34.70 -51.95 11.33
CA ALA A 13 -34.21 -50.81 12.10
C ALA A 13 -34.05 -49.63 11.12
N ALA A 14 -34.85 -48.58 11.33
CA ALA A 14 -34.72 -47.33 10.60
C ALA A 14 -33.47 -46.58 11.11
N CYS A 15 -32.38 -46.62 10.34
CA CYS A 15 -31.24 -45.73 10.56
C CYS A 15 -31.56 -44.35 9.99
N VAL A 16 -31.82 -43.39 10.87
CA VAL A 16 -31.74 -41.96 10.53
C VAL A 16 -30.27 -41.65 10.29
N LEU A 17 -29.87 -41.56 9.03
CA LEU A 17 -28.58 -41.01 8.63
C LEU A 17 -28.67 -39.49 8.73
N THR A 18 -28.28 -38.92 9.85
CA THR A 18 -27.85 -37.52 9.90
C THR A 18 -26.57 -37.40 9.08
N ALA A 19 -26.69 -36.95 7.84
CA ALA A 19 -25.57 -36.48 7.06
C ALA A 19 -25.01 -35.23 7.73
N GLY A 20 -24.08 -35.42 8.66
CA GLY A 20 -23.23 -34.34 9.15
C GLY A 20 -22.41 -33.84 7.99
N LEU A 21 -22.79 -32.68 7.44
CA LEU A 21 -21.90 -31.86 6.62
C LEU A 21 -20.72 -31.49 7.53
N ALA A 22 -19.67 -32.31 7.50
CA ALA A 22 -18.38 -31.93 8.01
C ALA A 22 -17.87 -30.83 7.09
N PHE A 23 -18.16 -29.58 7.45
CA PHE A 23 -17.39 -28.45 6.94
C PHE A 23 -15.96 -28.69 7.41
N SER A 24 -15.09 -29.09 6.48
CA SER A 24 -13.66 -28.96 6.67
C SER A 24 -13.37 -27.47 6.80
N THR A 25 -13.33 -26.97 8.02
CA THR A 25 -12.67 -25.70 8.31
C THR A 25 -11.19 -25.94 8.08
N SER A 26 -10.73 -25.78 6.84
CA SER A 26 -9.32 -25.53 6.61
C SER A 26 -9.04 -24.19 7.26
N PRO A 27 -8.24 -24.11 8.34
CA PRO A 27 -7.86 -22.82 8.87
C PRO A 27 -7.06 -22.10 7.77
N ALA A 28 -7.51 -20.91 7.40
CA ALA A 28 -6.62 -19.95 6.76
C ALA A 28 -5.41 -19.80 7.68
N TRP A 29 -4.22 -19.94 7.12
CA TRP A 29 -2.97 -19.96 7.87
C TRP A 29 -2.77 -18.61 8.55
N ALA A 30 -3.11 -18.50 9.83
CA ALA A 30 -2.68 -17.42 10.72
C ALA A 30 -1.22 -17.61 11.17
N GLY A 31 -0.39 -18.23 10.33
CA GLY A 31 0.98 -18.63 10.67
C GLY A 31 2.02 -17.52 10.50
N ASP A 32 1.68 -16.45 9.77
CA ASP A 32 2.65 -15.51 9.19
C ASP A 32 2.74 -14.14 9.90
N LEU A 33 1.88 -13.90 10.90
CA LEU A 33 2.02 -12.72 11.77
C LEU A 33 2.98 -12.97 12.94
N ALA A 34 3.36 -14.23 13.17
CA ALA A 34 4.28 -14.62 14.23
C ALA A 34 5.72 -14.65 13.69
N GLN A 35 6.26 -13.49 13.33
CA GLN A 35 7.66 -13.36 12.93
C GLN A 35 8.59 -13.15 14.13
N VAL A 36 9.85 -13.56 13.96
CA VAL A 36 10.94 -13.27 14.89
C VAL A 36 12.05 -12.59 14.11
N VAL A 37 12.37 -11.35 14.50
CA VAL A 37 13.42 -10.57 13.87
C VAL A 37 14.74 -10.80 14.62
N GLY A 38 15.73 -11.35 13.93
CA GLY A 38 17.07 -11.59 14.46
C GLY A 38 17.94 -10.33 14.46
N ALA A 39 18.81 -10.18 15.47
CA ALA A 39 19.75 -9.06 15.54
C ALA A 39 20.94 -9.21 14.56
N ASP A 40 21.16 -10.42 14.06
CA ASP A 40 22.23 -10.80 13.14
C ASP A 40 21.71 -11.13 11.73
N GLU A 41 20.48 -10.70 11.41
CA GLU A 41 19.93 -10.77 10.06
C GLU A 41 20.83 -10.02 9.07
N HIS A 42 20.93 -10.54 7.85
CA HIS A 42 21.84 -10.01 6.86
C HIS A 42 21.33 -8.68 6.30
N VAL A 43 22.19 -7.65 6.30
CA VAL A 43 21.96 -6.41 5.57
C VAL A 43 22.61 -6.53 4.18
N ALA A 44 21.82 -6.40 3.12
CA ALA A 44 22.31 -6.36 1.75
C ALA A 44 23.23 -5.14 1.55
N PRO A 45 24.33 -5.26 0.77
CA PRO A 45 25.13 -4.09 0.42
C PRO A 45 24.32 -3.07 -0.39
N GLN A 46 24.54 -1.77 -0.13
CA GLN A 46 23.96 -0.70 -0.95
C GLN A 46 24.34 -0.83 -2.44
N GLY A 47 23.39 -0.53 -3.32
CA GLY A 47 23.47 -0.73 -4.76
C GLY A 47 23.06 -2.14 -5.19
N GLN A 48 22.60 -3.00 -4.26
CA GLN A 48 22.11 -4.33 -4.60
C GLN A 48 20.62 -4.28 -4.96
N GLU A 49 20.35 -3.84 -6.19
CA GLU A 49 18.99 -3.73 -6.72
C GLU A 49 18.20 -5.04 -6.63
N LYS A 50 16.92 -4.92 -6.25
CA LYS A 50 16.00 -6.04 -6.15
C LYS A 50 14.57 -5.60 -6.46
N VAL A 51 13.97 -6.32 -7.42
CA VAL A 51 12.52 -6.24 -7.67
C VAL A 51 11.80 -7.18 -6.71
N ILE A 52 10.81 -6.64 -6.01
CA ILE A 52 9.86 -7.37 -5.16
C ILE A 52 8.55 -7.48 -5.95
N ASP A 53 8.23 -8.66 -6.46
CA ASP A 53 7.00 -8.95 -7.22
C ASP A 53 6.06 -9.91 -6.47
N THR A 54 6.52 -10.45 -5.33
CA THR A 54 5.76 -11.35 -4.46
C THR A 54 6.42 -11.47 -3.10
N GLY A 55 5.65 -11.91 -2.11
CA GLY A 55 6.16 -12.32 -0.80
C GLY A 55 6.20 -11.20 0.23
N HIS A 56 6.53 -11.58 1.46
CA HIS A 56 6.48 -10.72 2.63
C HIS A 56 7.68 -9.78 2.70
N VAL A 57 7.37 -8.50 2.90
CA VAL A 57 8.31 -7.43 3.15
C VAL A 57 7.73 -6.48 4.19
N ASP A 58 8.50 -6.11 5.21
CA ASP A 58 8.13 -5.04 6.13
C ASP A 58 9.14 -3.90 6.11
N VAL A 59 8.66 -2.66 6.10
CA VAL A 59 9.51 -1.51 6.40
C VAL A 59 9.74 -1.38 7.90
N GLY A 60 10.98 -1.12 8.31
CA GLY A 60 11.33 -0.98 9.72
C GLY A 60 12.59 -0.14 9.92
N ALA A 61 12.65 0.57 11.04
CA ALA A 61 13.83 1.36 11.40
C ALA A 61 14.88 0.48 12.10
N LEU A 62 16.11 0.52 11.61
CA LEU A 62 17.30 0.01 12.29
C LEU A 62 18.03 1.16 12.97
N LEU A 63 18.52 0.92 14.19
CA LEU A 63 19.24 1.93 14.98
C LEU A 63 20.65 1.41 15.30
N ASP A 64 21.66 2.27 15.14
CA ASP A 64 23.03 2.02 15.58
C ASP A 64 23.57 3.26 16.29
N GLY A 65 23.52 3.25 17.62
CA GLY A 65 23.89 4.40 18.44
C GLY A 65 23.01 5.62 18.14
N THR A 66 23.59 6.63 17.48
CA THR A 66 22.88 7.85 17.05
C THR A 66 22.38 7.79 15.62
N ASP A 67 22.81 6.79 14.85
CA ASP A 67 22.42 6.62 13.45
C ASP A 67 21.13 5.78 13.39
N SER A 68 20.28 6.10 12.42
CA SER A 68 19.04 5.36 12.18
C SER A 68 18.71 5.31 10.70
N GLU A 69 18.30 4.15 10.21
CA GLU A 69 18.00 3.91 8.81
C GLU A 69 16.67 3.19 8.65
N LEU A 70 15.80 3.69 7.77
CA LEU A 70 14.58 3.00 7.36
C LEU A 70 14.92 2.01 6.24
N MET A 71 14.69 0.72 6.50
CA MET A 71 15.02 -0.36 5.57
C MET A 71 13.81 -1.27 5.36
N ALA A 72 13.85 -2.09 4.33
CA ALA A 72 12.86 -3.15 4.08
C ALA A 72 13.44 -4.51 4.48
N ARG A 73 12.77 -5.21 5.39
CA ARG A 73 13.06 -6.60 5.73
C ARG A 73 12.31 -7.51 4.77
N ASP A 74 13.02 -8.10 3.81
CA ASP A 74 12.52 -9.11 2.87
C ASP A 74 12.78 -10.50 3.43
N ASP A 75 11.72 -11.21 3.84
CA ASP A 75 11.80 -12.59 4.35
C ASP A 75 11.03 -13.60 3.48
N ALA A 76 10.74 -13.25 2.22
CA ALA A 76 10.16 -14.15 1.25
C ALA A 76 11.10 -15.31 0.83
N GLY A 77 12.40 -15.20 1.13
CA GLY A 77 13.42 -16.21 0.86
C GLY A 77 13.69 -17.16 2.03
N ASP A 78 14.69 -18.04 1.87
CA ASP A 78 15.10 -18.99 2.93
C ASP A 78 15.57 -18.28 4.23
N LYS A 79 16.06 -17.04 4.11
CA LYS A 79 16.52 -16.21 5.21
C LYS A 79 16.09 -14.76 5.01
N PRO A 80 15.72 -14.04 6.07
CA PRO A 80 15.47 -12.61 6.03
C PRO A 80 16.70 -11.82 5.59
N VAL A 81 16.48 -10.78 4.79
CA VAL A 81 17.48 -9.81 4.35
C VAL A 81 16.93 -8.40 4.52
N TRP A 82 17.67 -7.54 5.21
CA TRP A 82 17.40 -6.09 5.24
C TRP A 82 17.99 -5.44 3.99
N ARG A 83 17.16 -4.68 3.28
CA ARG A 83 17.50 -4.04 2.00
C ARG A 83 17.27 -2.54 2.08
N HIS A 84 18.14 -1.78 1.44
CA HIS A 84 17.99 -0.33 1.32
C HIS A 84 16.81 -0.02 0.41
N LEU A 85 16.00 0.99 0.78
CA LEU A 85 14.76 1.29 0.06
C LEU A 85 15.00 1.85 -1.35
N ASP A 86 16.13 2.54 -1.58
CA ASP A 86 16.57 3.05 -2.87
C ASP A 86 17.00 1.94 -3.85
N ASP A 87 17.34 0.76 -3.33
CA ASP A 87 17.66 -0.44 -4.13
C ASP A 87 16.42 -1.29 -4.44
N LEU A 88 15.22 -0.86 -4.04
CA LEU A 88 13.99 -1.65 -4.19
C LEU A 88 12.98 -1.03 -5.14
N VAL A 89 12.42 -1.91 -5.98
CA VAL A 89 11.18 -1.63 -6.73
C VAL A 89 10.14 -2.70 -6.39
N PHE A 90 8.99 -2.26 -5.88
CA PHE A 90 7.82 -3.11 -5.71
C PHE A 90 7.05 -3.18 -7.03
N SER A 91 7.06 -4.34 -7.69
CA SER A 91 6.30 -4.57 -8.92
C SER A 91 4.87 -4.98 -8.55
N VAL A 92 3.91 -4.12 -8.88
CA VAL A 92 2.49 -4.27 -8.56
C VAL A 92 1.73 -4.48 -9.87
N GLY A 93 1.83 -5.69 -10.42
CA GLY A 93 1.19 -6.05 -11.69
C GLY A 93 -0.33 -6.17 -11.60
N ASP A 94 -0.98 -6.55 -12.69
CA ASP A 94 -2.45 -6.58 -12.83
C ASP A 94 -3.13 -7.65 -11.98
N LYS A 95 -2.37 -8.59 -11.42
CA LYS A 95 -2.87 -9.48 -10.35
C LYS A 95 -3.31 -8.71 -9.12
N ALA A 96 -2.70 -7.56 -8.85
CA ALA A 96 -3.05 -6.68 -7.74
C ALA A 96 -4.30 -5.84 -8.00
N GLN A 97 -4.89 -5.88 -9.22
CA GLN A 97 -6.10 -5.14 -9.51
C GLN A 97 -7.28 -5.65 -8.67
N GLN A 98 -7.93 -4.72 -7.99
CA GLN A 98 -9.19 -4.95 -7.30
C GLN A 98 -10.25 -3.98 -7.83
N THR A 99 -11.50 -4.42 -7.83
CA THR A 99 -12.63 -3.54 -8.13
C THR A 99 -13.09 -2.86 -6.86
N LEU A 100 -13.14 -1.52 -6.86
CA LEU A 100 -13.64 -0.77 -5.72
C LEU A 100 -15.09 -1.16 -5.41
N PRO A 101 -15.42 -1.51 -4.16
CA PRO A 101 -16.78 -1.86 -3.77
C PRO A 101 -17.77 -0.74 -4.05
N ASP A 102 -19.02 -1.11 -4.37
CA ASP A 102 -20.13 -0.18 -4.56
C ASP A 102 -20.68 0.32 -3.22
N THR A 103 -19.85 1.07 -2.50
CA THR A 103 -20.11 1.63 -1.16
C THR A 103 -19.38 2.96 -0.99
N ASP A 104 -19.95 3.88 -0.20
CA ASP A 104 -19.32 5.18 0.06
C ASP A 104 -18.07 5.09 0.98
N ASP A 105 -17.83 3.93 1.59
CA ASP A 105 -16.76 3.71 2.57
C ASP A 105 -15.34 3.89 2.00
N PHE A 106 -15.17 3.83 0.68
CA PHE A 106 -13.88 3.92 -0.01
C PHE A 106 -13.68 5.25 -0.76
N GLY A 107 -14.49 6.27 -0.49
CA GLY A 107 -14.36 7.59 -1.12
C GLY A 107 -13.01 8.29 -0.89
N PHE A 108 -12.13 7.75 -0.05
CA PHE A 108 -10.75 8.24 0.16
C PHE A 108 -9.75 7.74 -0.88
N VAL A 109 -10.11 6.74 -1.70
CA VAL A 109 -9.17 6.15 -2.66
C VAL A 109 -8.88 7.10 -3.82
N GLY A 110 -9.84 7.95 -4.19
CA GLY A 110 -9.71 8.86 -5.35
C GLY A 110 -10.19 8.27 -6.69
N ALA A 111 -10.88 7.13 -6.67
CA ALA A 111 -11.54 6.54 -7.83
C ALA A 111 -13.02 6.24 -7.55
N GLU A 112 -13.81 6.01 -8.60
CA GLU A 112 -15.26 5.77 -8.48
C GLU A 112 -15.56 4.31 -8.09
N SER A 113 -16.72 4.08 -7.46
CA SER A 113 -17.23 2.73 -7.21
C SER A 113 -17.28 1.92 -8.50
N GLY A 114 -16.72 0.70 -8.48
CA GLY A 114 -16.63 -0.16 -9.65
C GLY A 114 -15.39 0.07 -10.53
N ASP A 115 -14.59 1.12 -10.28
CA ASP A 115 -13.30 1.29 -10.93
C ASP A 115 -12.32 0.21 -10.48
N LYS A 116 -11.31 -0.02 -11.33
CA LYS A 116 -10.18 -0.88 -10.99
C LYS A 116 -9.05 -0.05 -10.42
N VAL A 117 -8.51 -0.50 -9.30
CA VAL A 117 -7.34 0.08 -8.63
C VAL A 117 -6.32 -1.02 -8.35
N TRP A 118 -5.04 -0.66 -8.22
CA TRP A 118 -3.98 -1.61 -7.89
C TRP A 118 -3.71 -1.56 -6.39
N VAL A 119 -3.84 -2.70 -5.71
CA VAL A 119 -3.74 -2.79 -4.26
C VAL A 119 -2.64 -3.78 -3.90
N VAL A 120 -1.61 -3.31 -3.18
CA VAL A 120 -0.78 -4.18 -2.35
C VAL A 120 -1.59 -4.51 -1.10
N PRO A 121 -2.09 -5.75 -0.97
CA PRO A 121 -3.20 -6.03 -0.06
C PRO A 121 -2.72 -6.25 1.38
N GLN A 122 -3.57 -5.90 2.34
CA GLN A 122 -3.34 -6.21 3.76
C GLN A 122 -3.24 -7.73 4.02
N THR A 123 -3.98 -8.53 3.24
CA THR A 123 -3.92 -10.00 3.30
C THR A 123 -3.07 -10.51 2.15
N GLU A 124 -2.12 -11.40 2.43
CA GLU A 124 -1.22 -11.95 1.44
C GLU A 124 -1.96 -12.48 0.20
N GLN A 125 -1.45 -12.09 -0.97
CA GLN A 125 -1.93 -12.58 -2.26
C GLN A 125 -0.77 -13.08 -3.10
N VAL A 126 -0.88 -14.31 -3.60
CA VAL A 126 0.16 -14.92 -4.44
C VAL A 126 0.44 -14.09 -5.68
N GLY A 127 1.73 -13.77 -5.90
CA GLY A 127 2.17 -12.97 -7.05
C GLY A 127 1.83 -11.49 -6.96
N VAL A 128 1.64 -10.99 -5.73
CA VAL A 128 1.62 -9.58 -5.37
C VAL A 128 2.57 -9.43 -4.17
N PRO A 129 3.36 -8.35 -4.09
CA PRO A 129 4.10 -8.05 -2.86
C PRO A 129 3.16 -8.02 -1.66
N TRP A 130 3.63 -8.40 -0.49
CA TRP A 130 2.90 -8.26 0.76
C TRP A 130 3.70 -7.31 1.66
N LEU A 131 3.33 -6.03 1.59
CA LEU A 131 4.09 -4.93 2.19
C LEU A 131 3.43 -4.44 3.48
N GLY A 132 4.18 -4.50 4.57
CA GLY A 132 3.78 -4.01 5.89
C GLY A 132 4.82 -3.08 6.50
N TRP A 133 4.63 -2.81 7.79
CA TRP A 133 5.64 -2.21 8.65
C TRP A 133 5.88 -3.07 9.90
N ASN A 134 7.10 -2.97 10.42
CA ASN A 134 7.57 -3.76 11.54
C ASN A 134 8.39 -2.92 12.52
N THR A 135 8.10 -3.12 13.80
CA THR A 135 8.63 -2.37 14.94
C THR A 135 9.31 -3.33 15.96
N GLN A 136 9.64 -4.55 15.52
CA GLN A 136 10.23 -5.66 16.29
C GLN A 136 11.75 -5.81 16.11
N ALA A 137 12.40 -5.00 15.27
CA ALA A 137 13.86 -5.05 15.08
C ALA A 137 14.58 -4.90 16.43
N PRO A 138 15.48 -5.82 16.83
CA PRO A 138 16.12 -5.76 18.14
C PRO A 138 16.81 -4.44 18.42
N SER A 139 17.49 -3.86 17.41
CA SER A 139 18.11 -2.54 17.51
C SER A 139 17.13 -1.43 17.91
N LEU A 140 15.91 -1.48 17.37
CA LEU A 140 14.85 -0.52 17.69
C LEU A 140 14.24 -0.81 19.06
N VAL A 141 13.90 -2.07 19.35
CA VAL A 141 13.29 -2.48 20.62
C VAL A 141 14.21 -2.20 21.82
N ASP A 142 15.51 -2.39 21.64
CA ASP A 142 16.50 -2.16 22.69
C ASP A 142 16.74 -0.67 22.94
N ALA A 143 16.64 0.18 21.91
CA ALA A 143 16.96 1.61 22.00
C ALA A 143 15.74 2.52 22.26
N ALA A 144 14.60 2.28 21.60
CA ALA A 144 13.42 3.14 21.65
C ALA A 144 12.62 2.99 22.96
N ASP A 145 12.01 4.08 23.43
CA ASP A 145 11.26 4.10 24.70
C ASP A 145 9.95 3.29 24.62
N ARG A 146 9.10 3.60 23.63
CA ARG A 146 7.72 3.06 23.56
C ARG A 146 7.26 2.61 22.17
N GLY A 147 7.76 3.24 21.12
CA GLY A 147 7.26 3.06 19.76
C GLY A 147 7.77 4.16 18.85
N VAL A 148 7.14 4.27 17.70
CA VAL A 148 7.47 5.24 16.67
C VAL A 148 6.22 5.93 16.15
N THR A 149 6.40 7.12 15.61
CA THR A 149 5.42 7.83 14.81
C THR A 149 5.78 7.66 13.34
N MET A 150 4.80 7.24 12.54
CA MET A 150 4.85 7.17 11.09
C MET A 150 4.29 8.47 10.52
N GLU A 151 5.04 9.10 9.62
CA GLU A 151 4.70 10.36 8.96
C GLU A 151 4.71 10.17 7.44
N PHE A 152 3.70 10.73 6.76
CA PHE A 152 3.60 10.73 5.31
C PHE A 152 4.35 11.93 4.74
N LEU A 153 5.42 11.68 3.99
CA LEU A 153 6.17 12.74 3.31
C LEU A 153 5.57 13.08 1.92
N GLY A 154 4.59 12.30 1.47
CA GLY A 154 3.84 12.53 0.25
C GLY A 154 3.98 11.41 -0.78
N HIS A 155 3.22 11.55 -1.86
CA HIS A 155 3.20 10.62 -2.99
C HIS A 155 3.51 11.34 -4.30
N SER A 156 4.39 10.77 -5.13
CA SER A 156 4.63 11.23 -6.50
C SER A 156 4.32 10.10 -7.47
N GLY A 157 3.68 10.42 -8.59
CA GLY A 157 3.24 9.45 -9.59
C GLY A 157 1.89 9.82 -10.20
N PRO A 158 1.42 9.04 -11.19
CA PRO A 158 0.08 9.21 -11.75
C PRO A 158 -1.00 8.87 -10.71
N GLY A 159 -2.22 9.37 -10.94
CA GLY A 159 -3.38 9.15 -10.08
C GLY A 159 -3.21 9.60 -8.61
N ASP A 160 -3.90 8.87 -7.75
CA ASP A 160 -3.98 9.06 -6.31
C ASP A 160 -3.41 7.84 -5.57
N PHE A 161 -2.92 8.11 -4.35
CA PHE A 161 -2.45 7.10 -3.41
C PHE A 161 -3.31 7.11 -2.14
N SER A 162 -3.57 5.92 -1.60
CA SER A 162 -4.12 5.77 -0.26
C SER A 162 -3.52 4.58 0.50
N LEU A 163 -3.40 4.76 1.82
CA LEU A 163 -3.01 3.74 2.78
C LEU A 163 -4.13 3.59 3.82
N PHE A 164 -4.62 2.37 4.02
CA PHE A 164 -5.69 2.11 4.97
C PHE A 164 -5.67 0.68 5.54
N LEU A 165 -6.24 0.54 6.73
CA LEU A 165 -6.46 -0.75 7.38
C LEU A 165 -7.90 -1.21 7.21
N GLN A 166 -8.08 -2.52 7.08
CA GLN A 166 -9.38 -3.17 7.07
C GLN A 166 -9.46 -4.13 8.26
N ASN A 167 -10.14 -3.69 9.32
CA ASN A 167 -10.21 -4.43 10.60
C ASN A 167 -11.09 -5.70 10.54
N GLY A 168 -11.73 -5.95 9.39
CA GLY A 168 -12.60 -7.09 9.14
C GLY A 168 -14.04 -6.86 9.61
N GLY A 169 -14.90 -7.86 9.39
CA GLY A 169 -16.32 -7.75 9.71
C GLY A 169 -17.07 -6.75 8.82
N PHE A 170 -18.00 -6.01 9.42
CA PHE A 170 -18.77 -4.94 8.76
C PHE A 170 -18.28 -3.55 9.15
N GLU A 171 -17.06 -3.43 9.68
CA GLU A 171 -16.46 -2.15 10.03
C GLU A 171 -15.95 -1.43 8.78
N ALA A 172 -16.12 -0.11 8.76
CA ALA A 172 -15.57 0.73 7.70
C ALA A 172 -14.03 0.69 7.72
N PRO A 173 -13.36 0.89 6.57
CA PRO A 173 -11.90 0.99 6.52
C PRO A 173 -11.39 2.14 7.40
N GLN A 174 -10.27 1.90 8.07
CA GLN A 174 -9.54 2.94 8.80
C GLN A 174 -8.53 3.59 7.86
N LEU A 175 -8.85 4.78 7.38
CA LEU A 175 -7.93 5.61 6.60
C LEU A 175 -6.71 6.00 7.44
N LEU A 176 -5.52 5.83 6.86
CA LEU A 176 -4.26 6.36 7.40
C LEU A 176 -3.82 7.57 6.57
N TRP A 177 -3.58 7.36 5.27
CA TRP A 177 -3.15 8.43 4.34
C TRP A 177 -3.95 8.40 3.04
N SER A 178 -4.20 9.56 2.44
CA SER A 178 -4.84 9.71 1.13
C SER A 178 -4.46 11.03 0.48
N THR A 179 -4.03 10.99 -0.78
CA THR A 179 -3.84 12.19 -1.61
C THR A 179 -5.18 12.81 -2.01
N ALA A 180 -6.16 11.97 -2.39
CA ALA A 180 -7.48 12.41 -2.83
C ALA A 180 -8.25 13.19 -1.76
N GLN A 181 -8.17 12.74 -0.51
CA GLN A 181 -8.79 13.40 0.65
C GLN A 181 -7.85 14.30 1.44
N LYS A 182 -6.58 14.46 1.00
CA LYS A 182 -5.60 15.30 1.69
C LYS A 182 -5.46 14.90 3.16
N SER A 183 -5.34 13.61 3.39
CA SER A 183 -5.13 13.02 4.70
C SER A 183 -3.67 12.59 4.79
N ASP A 184 -2.89 13.31 5.59
CA ASP A 184 -1.45 13.07 5.81
C ASP A 184 -1.11 13.06 7.32
N GLU A 185 -2.12 12.78 8.16
CA GLU A 185 -1.95 12.75 9.60
C GLU A 185 -0.97 11.64 10.03
N ASP A 186 -0.10 11.98 10.97
CA ASP A 186 0.81 11.04 11.61
C ASP A 186 0.04 9.98 12.40
N PHE A 187 0.55 8.76 12.44
CA PHE A 187 0.01 7.71 13.32
C PHE A 187 1.08 7.04 14.17
N TRP A 188 0.68 6.61 15.38
CA TRP A 188 1.56 5.96 16.34
C TRP A 188 1.57 4.44 16.16
N VAL A 189 2.75 3.84 16.26
CA VAL A 189 2.97 2.40 16.24
C VAL A 189 3.76 2.01 17.48
N ASP A 190 3.16 1.19 18.35
CA ASP A 190 3.85 0.66 19.52
C ASP A 190 5.01 -0.25 19.12
N LEU A 191 6.03 -0.37 19.96
CA LEU A 191 7.08 -1.39 19.79
C LEU A 191 6.50 -2.80 19.77
N ASN A 192 7.20 -3.70 19.10
CA ASN A 192 6.79 -5.09 18.89
C ASN A 192 5.49 -5.25 18.09
N THR A 193 5.22 -4.32 17.17
CA THR A 193 4.08 -4.36 16.26
C THR A 193 4.53 -4.81 14.88
N HIS A 194 3.72 -5.66 14.26
CA HIS A 194 3.80 -6.05 12.86
C HIS A 194 2.43 -5.89 12.24
N THR A 195 2.34 -5.07 11.19
CA THR A 195 1.06 -4.76 10.54
C THR A 195 1.23 -4.66 9.03
N HIS A 196 0.33 -5.33 8.32
CA HIS A 196 0.11 -5.12 6.89
C HIS A 196 -1.12 -4.22 6.67
N ALA A 197 -1.11 -3.48 5.57
CA ALA A 197 -2.17 -2.55 5.20
C ALA A 197 -2.44 -2.63 3.69
N ASN A 198 -3.47 -1.91 3.24
CA ASN A 198 -3.76 -1.80 1.81
C ASN A 198 -3.08 -0.55 1.25
N TRP A 199 -2.05 -0.74 0.42
CA TRP A 199 -1.41 0.34 -0.34
C TRP A 199 -2.06 0.39 -1.72
N THR A 200 -2.78 1.47 -2.02
CA THR A 200 -3.66 1.53 -3.19
C THR A 200 -3.27 2.67 -4.11
N PHE A 201 -3.22 2.37 -5.41
CA PHE A 201 -2.91 3.30 -6.50
C PHE A 201 -4.04 3.27 -7.53
N THR A 202 -4.48 4.44 -8.01
CA THR A 202 -5.61 4.54 -8.95
C THR A 202 -5.21 4.49 -10.43
N GLU A 203 -3.96 4.76 -10.75
CA GLU A 203 -3.44 4.74 -12.13
C GLU A 203 -2.16 3.90 -12.21
N PRO A 204 -1.86 3.28 -13.37
CA PRO A 204 -0.60 2.59 -13.59
C PRO A 204 0.55 3.56 -13.87
N GLY A 205 1.77 3.17 -13.52
CA GLY A 205 3.00 3.93 -13.76
C GLY A 205 4.05 3.74 -12.66
N THR A 206 5.03 4.64 -12.63
CA THR A 206 6.00 4.74 -11.52
C THR A 206 5.42 5.60 -10.42
N HIS A 207 5.39 5.07 -9.20
CA HIS A 207 4.98 5.82 -8.01
C HIS A 207 6.06 5.78 -6.94
N GLN A 208 6.18 6.86 -6.19
CA GLN A 208 7.05 6.97 -5.03
C GLN A 208 6.25 7.45 -3.83
N VAL A 209 6.45 6.80 -2.68
CA VAL A 209 5.79 7.12 -1.41
C VAL A 209 6.88 7.40 -0.39
N GLY A 210 6.99 8.65 0.04
CA GLY A 210 7.94 9.07 1.07
C GLY A 210 7.38 8.82 2.47
N ILE A 211 8.17 8.21 3.34
CA ILE A 211 7.78 7.90 4.73
C ILE A 211 8.88 8.36 5.67
N ARG A 212 8.48 8.93 6.80
CA ARG A 212 9.38 9.19 7.93
C ARG A 212 8.95 8.39 9.15
N VAL A 213 9.94 7.83 9.85
CA VAL A 213 9.79 7.16 11.14
C VAL A 213 10.57 7.95 12.18
N LYS A 214 9.88 8.43 13.21
CA LYS A 214 10.49 9.21 14.30
C LYS A 214 10.08 8.68 15.66
N GLY A 215 10.93 8.87 16.66
CA GLY A 215 10.66 8.40 18.02
C GLY A 215 11.63 8.97 19.04
N LYS A 216 11.50 8.46 20.27
CA LYS A 216 12.40 8.77 21.37
C LYS A 216 13.13 7.52 21.83
N THR A 217 14.42 7.65 22.11
CA THR A 217 15.22 6.62 22.77
C THR A 217 14.93 6.59 24.28
N LYS A 218 15.30 5.50 24.95
CA LYS A 218 15.11 5.30 26.41
C LYS A 218 15.86 6.32 27.28
N ASP A 219 16.90 6.95 26.75
CA ASP A 219 17.63 8.05 27.41
C ASP A 219 17.04 9.45 27.09
N GLY A 220 15.99 9.50 26.28
CA GLY A 220 15.20 10.71 25.99
C GLY A 220 15.65 11.50 24.75
N ALA A 221 16.64 11.02 24.01
CA ALA A 221 17.03 11.62 22.73
C ALA A 221 15.97 11.36 21.64
N ASP A 222 15.87 12.27 20.67
CA ASP A 222 15.04 12.09 19.49
C ASP A 222 15.83 11.34 18.40
N PHE A 223 15.16 10.45 17.69
CA PHE A 223 15.66 9.87 16.44
C PHE A 223 14.63 10.05 15.32
N SER A 224 15.11 10.12 14.09
CA SER A 224 14.27 10.26 12.89
C SER A 224 15.04 9.70 11.70
N THR A 225 14.35 8.90 10.89
CA THR A 225 14.86 8.39 9.62
C THR A 225 13.74 8.43 8.59
N ASP A 226 14.09 8.65 7.33
CA ASP A 226 13.14 8.66 6.23
C ASP A 226 13.63 7.81 5.07
N GLY A 227 12.70 7.41 4.23
CA GLY A 227 12.97 6.62 3.04
C GLY A 227 11.81 6.70 2.06
N VAL A 228 12.07 6.25 0.84
CA VAL A 228 11.11 6.32 -0.27
C VAL A 228 10.86 4.91 -0.78
N LEU A 229 9.60 4.52 -0.80
CA LEU A 229 9.16 3.28 -1.42
C LEU A 229 8.84 3.56 -2.89
N THR A 230 9.45 2.80 -3.79
CA THR A 230 9.23 2.92 -5.23
C THR A 230 8.41 1.75 -5.77
N PHE A 231 7.36 2.05 -6.51
CA PHE A 231 6.42 1.08 -7.07
C PHE A 231 6.38 1.20 -8.60
N ALA A 232 6.39 0.06 -9.29
CA ALA A 232 6.03 -0.05 -10.70
C ALA A 232 4.63 -0.70 -10.79
N VAL A 233 3.61 0.11 -11.05
CA VAL A 233 2.18 -0.27 -10.96
C VAL A 233 1.60 -0.54 -12.35
N GLY A 234 1.02 -1.72 -12.54
CA GLY A 234 0.48 -2.21 -13.81
C GLY A 234 1.46 -3.12 -14.56
N ASP A 235 0.93 -4.08 -15.34
CA ASP A 235 1.76 -5.06 -16.07
C ASP A 235 2.67 -4.42 -17.14
N ASP A 236 2.30 -3.25 -17.66
CA ASP A 236 3.07 -2.50 -18.65
C ASP A 236 4.04 -1.47 -18.02
N ALA A 237 4.14 -1.40 -16.69
CA ALA A 237 5.03 -0.45 -16.01
C ALA A 237 6.51 -0.80 -16.24
N ASP A 238 7.32 0.23 -16.51
CA ASP A 238 8.75 0.07 -16.70
C ASP A 238 9.47 0.02 -15.35
N VAL A 239 9.84 -1.18 -14.93
CA VAL A 239 10.55 -1.44 -13.68
C VAL A 239 11.93 -0.78 -13.65
N GLN A 240 12.64 -0.69 -14.77
CA GLN A 240 13.94 -0.03 -14.80
C GLN A 240 13.77 1.49 -14.67
N ALA A 241 12.78 2.06 -15.34
CA ALA A 241 12.46 3.48 -15.16
C ALA A 241 12.08 3.80 -13.70
N ALA A 242 11.35 2.89 -13.03
CA ALA A 242 11.09 3.00 -11.61
C ALA A 242 12.38 2.95 -10.78
N GLN A 243 13.28 1.99 -11.03
CA GLN A 243 14.58 1.89 -10.35
C GLN A 243 15.45 3.14 -10.52
N ASP A 244 15.43 3.75 -11.71
CA ASP A 244 16.21 4.94 -12.03
C ASP A 244 15.54 6.25 -11.54
N THR A 245 14.32 6.18 -11.00
CA THR A 245 13.55 7.37 -10.59
C THR A 245 14.07 7.96 -9.28
N THR A 246 14.32 9.26 -9.29
CA THR A 246 14.76 10.02 -8.11
C THR A 246 13.60 10.73 -7.44
N TRP A 247 13.50 10.60 -6.12
CA TRP A 247 12.52 11.32 -5.32
C TRP A 247 12.72 12.84 -5.41
N ASN A 248 11.63 13.55 -5.71
CA ASN A 248 11.56 14.99 -5.62
C ASN A 248 10.43 15.41 -4.67
N PRO A 249 10.75 15.91 -3.45
CA PRO A 249 9.73 16.37 -2.50
C PRO A 249 8.80 17.46 -3.05
N ASP A 250 9.28 18.29 -3.99
CA ASP A 250 8.47 19.38 -4.55
C ASP A 250 7.33 18.87 -5.46
N ASP A 251 7.47 17.66 -6.00
CA ASP A 251 6.46 17.01 -6.84
C ASP A 251 5.49 16.16 -6.00
N ALA A 252 5.74 15.99 -4.70
CA ALA A 252 4.96 15.13 -3.83
C ALA A 252 3.60 15.73 -3.46
N GLN A 253 2.55 14.96 -3.66
CA GLN A 253 1.21 15.24 -3.20
C GLN A 253 1.11 14.96 -1.69
N THR A 254 0.83 16.01 -0.92
CA THR A 254 0.55 16.00 0.53
C THR A 254 -0.78 16.73 0.77
N ALA A 255 -1.29 16.82 2.00
CA ALA A 255 -2.53 17.57 2.26
C ALA A 255 -2.40 19.05 1.88
N GLY A 256 -1.18 19.59 1.99
CA GLY A 256 -0.84 20.97 1.64
C GLY A 256 -0.66 21.22 0.14
N SER A 257 -0.49 20.19 -0.69
CA SER A 257 -0.20 20.36 -2.12
C SER A 257 -1.41 21.00 -2.82
N SER A 258 -1.23 22.26 -3.25
CA SER A 258 -2.15 22.93 -4.14
C SER A 258 -1.88 22.49 -5.57
N ILE A 259 -2.93 22.30 -6.36
CA ILE A 259 -2.94 21.81 -7.75
C ILE A 259 -1.67 22.24 -8.53
N PRO A 260 -1.01 21.32 -9.27
CA PRO A 260 0.20 21.62 -10.02
C PRO A 260 0.08 22.91 -10.84
N THR A 261 1.11 23.76 -10.82
CA THR A 261 1.08 25.10 -11.41
C THR A 261 0.74 25.08 -12.91
N TRP A 262 1.02 23.98 -13.61
CA TRP A 262 0.67 23.79 -15.03
C TRP A 262 -0.84 23.81 -15.29
N VAL A 263 -1.68 23.44 -14.32
CA VAL A 263 -3.14 23.54 -14.43
C VAL A 263 -3.58 25.00 -14.51
N PHE A 264 -2.92 25.92 -13.79
CA PHE A 264 -3.14 27.36 -13.94
C PHE A 264 -2.60 27.92 -15.26
N VAL A 265 -1.55 27.33 -15.82
CA VAL A 265 -1.03 27.72 -17.15
C VAL A 265 -2.03 27.37 -18.26
N LEU A 266 -2.64 26.19 -18.23
CA LEU A 266 -3.67 25.81 -19.20
C LEU A 266 -4.97 26.60 -19.03
N ALA A 267 -5.41 26.83 -17.79
CA ALA A 267 -6.58 27.67 -17.52
C ALA A 267 -6.34 29.15 -17.93
N GLY A 268 -5.13 29.67 -17.69
CA GLY A 268 -4.72 31.02 -18.08
C GLY A 268 -4.62 31.20 -19.60
N VAL A 269 -4.01 30.24 -20.32
CA VAL A 269 -3.94 30.27 -21.79
C VAL A 269 -5.34 30.14 -22.41
N GLY A 270 -6.18 29.24 -21.88
CA GLY A 270 -7.57 29.08 -22.33
C GLY A 270 -8.39 30.37 -22.17
N ALA A 271 -8.28 31.05 -21.02
CA ALA A 271 -8.97 32.31 -20.78
C ALA A 271 -8.49 33.45 -21.69
N VAL A 272 -7.19 33.53 -21.98
CA VAL A 272 -6.62 34.54 -22.90
C VAL A 272 -7.09 34.31 -24.34
N VAL A 273 -7.14 33.07 -24.81
CA VAL A 273 -7.63 32.73 -26.15
C VAL A 273 -9.12 33.09 -26.29
N LEU A 274 -9.93 32.80 -25.27
CA LEU A 274 -11.36 33.12 -25.26
C LEU A 274 -11.61 34.63 -25.26
N LEU A 275 -10.86 35.40 -24.48
CA LEU A 275 -10.96 36.87 -24.45
C LEU A 275 -10.50 37.51 -25.78
N LEU A 276 -9.45 36.97 -26.40
CA LEU A 276 -9.01 37.42 -27.73
C LEU A 276 -10.04 37.11 -28.81
N ALA A 277 -10.64 35.91 -28.79
CA ALA A 277 -11.71 35.54 -29.72
C ALA A 277 -12.95 36.44 -29.55
N LEU A 278 -13.34 36.73 -28.31
CA LEU A 278 -14.47 37.63 -28.00
C LEU A 278 -14.18 39.07 -28.44
N GLY A 279 -12.96 39.57 -28.22
CA GLY A 279 -12.52 40.89 -28.67
C GLY A 279 -12.48 41.04 -30.19
N LEU A 280 -12.07 40.00 -30.91
CA LEU A 280 -12.08 39.95 -32.38
C LEU A 280 -13.51 39.92 -32.93
N ALA A 281 -14.41 39.14 -32.33
CA ALA A 281 -15.82 39.09 -32.72
C ALA A 281 -16.53 40.45 -32.54
N LEU A 282 -16.30 41.12 -31.40
CA LEU A 282 -16.88 42.45 -31.12
C LEU A 282 -16.34 43.54 -32.05
N ARG A 283 -15.05 43.48 -32.43
CA ARG A 283 -14.48 44.40 -33.44
C ARG A 283 -15.03 44.17 -34.84
N SER A 284 -15.30 42.92 -35.21
CA SER A 284 -15.94 42.58 -36.50
C SER A 284 -17.37 43.13 -36.58
N ALA A 285 -18.16 42.94 -35.53
CA ALA A 285 -19.54 43.43 -35.45
C ALA A 285 -19.63 44.97 -35.57
N LYS A 286 -18.73 45.71 -34.91
CA LYS A 286 -18.69 47.18 -34.96
C LYS A 286 -18.26 47.75 -36.33
N ARG A 287 -17.58 46.95 -37.17
CA ARG A 287 -17.13 47.37 -38.51
C ARG A 287 -18.19 47.15 -39.59
N GLY A 288 -19.20 46.32 -39.33
CA GLY A 288 -20.33 46.08 -40.22
C GLY A 288 -21.35 47.24 -40.25
N ASP A 289 -21.45 47.99 -39.15
CA ASP A 289 -22.49 49.03 -38.97
C ASP A 289 -22.13 50.40 -39.57
N ASN A 290 -20.90 50.57 -40.09
CA ASN A 290 -20.41 51.85 -40.65
C ASN A 290 -20.36 51.86 -42.19
N ARG A 291 -21.16 51.03 -42.87
CA ARG A 291 -21.37 51.06 -44.32
C ARG A 291 -22.87 51.15 -44.64
N GLY A 292 -23.43 52.33 -44.43
CA GLY A 292 -24.76 52.76 -44.88
C GLY A 292 -24.67 54.20 -45.35
#